data_AF-A0A1A8NEZ6-F1
#
_entry.id   AF-A0A1A8NEZ6-F1
#
_cell.length_a   1.000
_cell.length_b   1.000
_cell.length_c   1.000
_cell.angle_alpha   90.00
_cell.angle_beta   90.00
_cell.angle_gamma   90.00
#
_symmetry.space_group_name_H-M   'P 1'
#
loop_
_entity.id
_entity.type
_entity.pdbx_description
1 polymer ?
#
loop_
_entity_poly.entity_id
_entity_poly.type
_entity_poly.pdbx_seq_one_letter_code
_entity_poly.pdbx_strand_id
1 'polypeptide(L)' 'MWSVFLSLCLFLQPYSAEEVMLLDTTETTSELGWTTYPDTGWDEVSVLDDRGKLIRTFEVCNINQNPRLQDNWLA' A
#
# COMPACT_ATOMS: atom_id res chain seq x y z
N MET A 1 -26.54 -27.04 -32.72
CA MET A 1 -25.22 -27.57 -32.29
C MET A 1 -24.23 -26.43 -32.05
N TRP A 2 -23.94 -25.57 -33.03
CA TRP A 2 -23.06 -24.39 -32.88
C TRP A 2 -23.41 -23.47 -31.69
N SER A 3 -24.69 -23.15 -31.48
CA SER A 3 -25.11 -22.24 -30.41
C SER A 3 -24.83 -22.77 -28.99
N VAL A 4 -24.84 -24.10 -28.83
CA VAL A 4 -24.52 -24.76 -27.54
C VAL A 4 -23.01 -24.69 -27.29
N PHE A 5 -22.21 -24.91 -28.34
CA PHE A 5 -20.75 -24.72 -28.27
C PHE A 5 -20.38 -23.27 -27.96
N LEU A 6 -21.01 -22.30 -28.62
CA LEU A 6 -20.75 -20.88 -28.37
C LEU A 6 -21.13 -20.47 -26.94
N SER A 7 -22.27 -20.97 -26.45
CA SER A 7 -22.71 -20.71 -25.08
C SER A 7 -21.78 -21.36 -24.06
N LEU A 8 -21.35 -22.60 -24.27
CA LEU A 8 -20.41 -23.31 -23.40
C LEU A 8 -19.04 -22.60 -23.33
N CYS A 9 -18.56 -22.07 -24.46
CA CYS A 9 -17.32 -21.29 -24.50
C CYS A 9 -17.41 -19.98 -23.70
N LEU A 10 -18.57 -19.32 -23.69
CA LEU A 10 -18.80 -18.10 -22.90
C LEU A 10 -18.91 -18.40 -21.40
N PHE A 11 -19.47 -19.55 -21.01
CA PHE A 11 -19.56 -19.99 -19.61
C PHE A 11 -18.22 -20.45 -19.02
N LEU A 12 -17.26 -20.85 -19.85
CA LEU A 12 -15.94 -21.32 -19.44
C LEU A 12 -14.87 -20.24 -19.45
N GLN A 13 -15.22 -18.96 -19.68
CA GLN A 13 -14.22 -17.91 -19.63
C GLN A 13 -13.83 -17.60 -18.19
N PRO A 14 -12.54 -17.75 -17.81
CA PRO A 14 -12.06 -17.20 -16.54
C PRO A 14 -12.06 -15.68 -16.66
N TYR A 15 -13.13 -15.06 -16.17
CA TYR A 15 -13.16 -13.61 -15.92
C TYR A 15 -12.34 -13.33 -14.65
N SER A 16 -11.02 -13.40 -14.75
CA SER A 16 -10.14 -12.85 -13.73
C SER A 16 -9.41 -11.68 -14.34
N ALA A 17 -9.65 -10.48 -13.81
CA ALA A 17 -8.75 -9.37 -14.05
C ALA A 17 -7.44 -9.68 -13.30
N GLU A 18 -6.31 -9.57 -13.98
CA GLU A 18 -4.99 -9.73 -13.37
C GLU A 18 -4.58 -8.41 -12.72
N GLU A 19 -4.28 -8.43 -11.43
CA GLU A 19 -3.72 -7.28 -10.72
C GLU A 19 -2.19 -7.33 -10.84
N VAL A 20 -1.60 -6.22 -11.29
CA VAL A 20 -0.14 -6.07 -11.36
C VAL A 20 0.28 -5.15 -10.22
N MET A 21 1.02 -5.71 -9.26
CA MET A 21 1.56 -4.96 -8.12
C MET A 21 2.77 -4.14 -8.57
N LEU A 22 2.64 -2.82 -8.58
CA LEU A 22 3.75 -1.92 -8.92
C LEU A 22 4.58 -1.53 -7.70
N LEU A 23 3.97 -1.47 -6.51
CA LEU A 23 4.63 -1.13 -5.26
C LEU A 23 3.90 -1.76 -4.08
N ASP A 24 4.64 -2.51 -3.28
CA ASP A 24 4.20 -3.03 -1.99
C ASP A 24 5.25 -2.64 -0.94
N THR A 25 4.90 -1.71 -0.05
CA THR A 25 5.81 -1.21 0.99
C THR A 25 6.03 -2.23 2.11
N THR A 26 5.19 -3.26 2.21
CA THR A 26 5.28 -4.30 3.26
C THR A 26 6.30 -5.37 2.94
N GLU A 27 6.76 -5.44 1.69
CA GLU A 27 7.78 -6.39 1.21
C GLU A 27 9.21 -5.84 1.28
N THR A 28 9.37 -4.54 1.53
CA THR A 28 10.70 -3.90 1.63
C THR A 28 11.34 -4.15 3.00
N THR A 29 12.55 -4.73 3.02
CA THR A 29 13.32 -4.97 4.25
C THR A 29 14.32 -3.84 4.61
N SER A 30 14.64 -2.97 3.64
CA SER A 30 15.48 -1.77 3.83
C SER A 30 14.64 -0.55 4.19
N GLU A 31 15.27 0.60 4.45
CA GLU A 31 14.57 1.89 4.50
C GLU A 31 13.77 2.12 3.21
N LEU A 32 12.55 2.64 3.34
CA LEU A 32 11.69 3.02 2.20
C LEU A 32 12.21 4.30 1.55
N GLY A 33 12.80 5.20 2.34
CA GLY A 33 13.46 6.41 1.85
C GLY A 33 12.51 7.41 1.20
N TRP A 34 11.23 7.41 1.59
CA TRP A 34 10.25 8.38 1.15
C TRP A 34 10.61 9.78 1.70
N THR A 35 10.32 10.80 0.91
CA THR A 35 10.61 12.19 1.27
C THR A 35 9.51 12.72 2.19
N THR A 36 9.93 13.38 3.27
CA THR A 36 9.02 14.00 4.23
C THR A 36 9.12 15.53 4.15
N TYR A 37 8.01 16.22 4.39
CA TYR A 37 8.01 17.68 4.55
C TYR A 37 6.88 18.13 5.49
N PRO A 38 7.15 19.00 6.47
CA PRO A 38 8.48 19.33 6.99
C PRO A 38 9.12 18.10 7.66
N ASP A 39 10.42 18.18 7.93
CA ASP A 39 11.18 17.09 8.58
C ASP A 39 10.65 16.70 9.98
N THR A 40 9.77 17.52 10.59
CA THR A 40 9.15 17.26 11.90
C THR A 40 7.75 16.65 11.81
N GLY A 41 7.34 16.18 10.62
CA GLY A 41 6.04 15.59 10.37
C GLY A 41 6.04 14.07 10.54
N TRP A 42 6.55 13.38 9.54
CA TRP A 42 6.53 11.92 9.45
C TRP A 42 7.87 11.30 9.87
N ASP A 43 7.81 10.30 10.73
CA ASP A 43 8.96 9.48 11.14
C ASP A 43 8.90 8.10 10.47
N GLU A 44 10.03 7.60 9.98
CA GLU A 44 10.14 6.21 9.48
C GLU A 44 10.41 5.25 10.66
N VAL A 45 9.48 4.33 10.91
CA VAL A 45 9.47 3.43 12.06
C VAL A 45 9.46 1.97 11.61
N SER A 46 10.22 1.12 12.32
CA SER A 46 10.20 -0.33 12.10
C SER A 46 9.21 -0.99 13.04
N VAL A 47 8.25 -1.74 12.48
CA VAL A 47 7.18 -2.41 13.22
C VAL A 47 7.15 -3.89 12.83
N LEU A 48 6.73 -4.77 13.75
CA LEU A 48 6.45 -6.17 13.43
C LEU A 48 4.99 -6.32 13.00
N ASP A 49 4.73 -6.97 11.86
CA ASP A 49 3.38 -7.34 11.45
C ASP A 49 2.80 -8.45 12.37
N ASP A 50 1.55 -8.83 12.11
CA ASP A 50 0.82 -9.89 12.82
C ASP A 50 1.49 -11.27 12.73
N ARG A 51 2.37 -11.48 11.74
CA ARG A 51 3.15 -12.70 11.51
C ARG A 51 4.59 -12.56 12.01
N GLY A 52 4.95 -11.44 12.62
CA GLY A 52 6.30 -11.18 13.14
C GLY A 52 7.32 -10.80 12.05
N LYS A 53 6.87 -10.41 10.86
CA LYS A 53 7.73 -9.84 9.81
C LYS A 53 8.06 -8.40 10.16
N LEU A 54 9.34 -8.04 10.10
CA LEU A 54 9.75 -6.64 10.23
C LEU A 54 9.34 -5.87 8.97
N ILE A 55 8.56 -4.82 9.15
CA ILE A 55 8.10 -3.91 8.10
C ILE A 55 8.51 -2.47 8.42
N ARG A 56 8.62 -1.65 7.39
CA ARG A 56 8.81 -0.19 7.52
C ARG A 56 7.47 0.51 7.40
N THR A 57 7.24 1.47 8.28
CA THR A 57 6.01 2.27 8.36
C THR A 57 6.38 3.74 8.55
N PHE A 58 5.46 4.64 8.22
CA PHE A 58 5.59 6.06 8.53
C PHE A 58 4.51 6.44 9.54
N GLU A 59 4.89 7.16 10.59
CA GLU A 59 3.99 7.59 11.66
C GLU A 59 4.11 9.09 11.93
N VAL A 60 3.02 9.74 12.31
CA VAL A 60 2.98 11.17 12.69
C VAL A 60 2.07 11.38 13.90
N CYS A 61 2.56 12.05 14.95
CA CYS A 61 1.84 12.24 16.21
C CYS A 61 2.00 13.66 16.78
N ASN A 62 1.61 14.67 16.01
CA ASN A 62 1.71 16.07 16.39
C ASN A 62 0.44 16.62 17.07
N ILE A 63 -0.25 15.79 17.87
CA ILE A 63 -1.57 16.11 18.45
C ILE A 63 -1.56 17.31 19.42
N ASN A 64 -0.41 17.58 20.04
CA ASN A 64 -0.25 18.68 21.00
C ASN A 64 0.07 20.02 20.32
N GLN A 65 0.29 20.01 19.01
CA GLN A 65 0.60 21.22 18.24
C GLN A 65 -0.70 21.88 17.76
N ASN A 66 -0.61 23.16 17.38
CA ASN A 66 -1.76 23.87 16.81
C ASN A 66 -2.21 23.17 15.51
N PRO A 67 -3.47 22.69 15.41
CA PRO A 67 -3.95 21.99 14.22
C PRO A 67 -3.86 22.80 12.93
N ARG A 68 -3.92 24.14 13.02
CA ARG A 68 -3.78 25.04 11.86
C ARG A 68 -2.35 25.11 11.31
N LEU A 69 -1.37 24.57 12.04
CA LEU A 69 0.04 24.53 11.64
C LEU A 69 0.46 23.12 11.18
N GLN A 70 -0.46 22.16 11.16
CA GLN A 70 -0.18 20.81 10.68
C GLN A 70 -0.36 20.74 9.17
N ASP A 71 0.73 20.45 8.47
CA ASP A 71 0.77 20.23 7.02
C ASP A 71 1.90 19.24 6.69
N ASN A 72 1.73 17.98 7.10
CA ASN A 72 2.77 16.95 7.02
C ASN A 72 2.60 16.08 5.75
N TRP A 73 3.52 16.22 4.82
CA TRP A 73 3.58 15.52 3.54
C TRP A 73 4.54 14.33 3.59
N LEU A 74 4.19 13.28 2.86
CA LEU A 74 4.95 12.05 2.67
C LEU A 74 4.86 11.65 1.19
N ALA A 75 6.00 11.45 0.53
CA ALA A 75 6.08 11.20 -0.92
C ALA A 75 7.14 10.16 -1.31
#